data_AF-A0A5B2VKK5-F1
#
_entry.id   AF-A0A5B2VKK5-F1
#
_cell.length_a   1.000
_cell.length_b   1.000
_cell.length_c   1.000
_cell.angle_alpha   90.00
_cell.angle_beta   90.00
_cell.angle_gamma   90.00
#
_symmetry.space_group_name_H-M   'P 1'
#
loop_
_entity.id
_entity.type
_entity.pdbx_description
1 polymer ?
#
loop_
_entity_poly.entity_id
_entity_poly.type
_entity_poly.pdbx_seq_one_letter_code
_entity_poly.pdbx_strand_id
1 'polypeptide(L)'
;MDEVHDRLQQFQRNLEIFNDKLKVSFDQLTRYHETVHPWWQDSMRNEYEIRWKPLEDKMKQYVTTDGNNYSDILLHKINLIKRYLHGW
;
A
#
# COMPACT_ATOMS: atom_id res chain seq x y z
N MET A 1 27.87 8.13 -0.79
CA MET A 1 26.83 8.07 -1.86
C MET A 1 26.36 6.63 -2.06
N ASP A 2 27.25 5.63 -2.01
CA ASP A 2 26.87 4.21 -1.99
C ASP A 2 25.90 3.85 -0.84
N GLU A 3 26.14 4.36 0.36
CA GLU A 3 25.20 4.16 1.49
C GLU A 3 23.79 4.69 1.22
N VAL A 4 23.66 5.78 0.44
CA VAL A 4 22.35 6.35 0.08
C VAL A 4 21.65 5.46 -0.94
N HIS A 5 22.40 4.93 -1.90
CA HIS A 5 21.90 3.97 -2.88
C HIS A 5 21.41 2.68 -2.19
N ASP A 6 22.20 2.13 -1.27
CA ASP A 6 21.85 0.91 -0.54
C ASP A 6 20.63 1.10 0.36
N ARG A 7 20.54 2.24 1.05
CA ARG A 7 19.35 2.61 1.83
C ARG A 7 18.10 2.74 0.96
N LEU A 8 18.21 3.32 -0.23
CA LEU A 8 17.07 3.45 -1.14
C LEU A 8 16.62 2.10 -1.69
N GLN A 9 17.54 1.19 -2.03
CA GLN A 9 17.18 -0.18 -2.40
C GLN A 9 16.49 -0.92 -1.25
N GLN A 10 17.00 -0.76 -0.02
CA GLN A 10 16.36 -1.37 1.14
C GLN A 10 14.97 -0.80 1.40
N PHE A 11 14.81 0.51 1.23
CA PHE A 11 13.51 1.17 1.34
C PHE A 11 12.52 0.68 0.27
N GLN A 12 12.94 0.53 -0.99
CA GLN A 12 12.10 0.00 -2.07
C GLN A 12 11.65 -1.43 -1.75
N ARG A 13 12.54 -2.32 -1.34
CA ARG A 13 12.18 -3.67 -0.90
C ARG A 13 11.18 -3.66 0.26
N ASN A 14 11.40 -2.80 1.25
CA ASN A 14 10.50 -2.67 2.40
C ASN A 14 9.12 -2.15 1.98
N LEU A 15 9.05 -1.23 1.01
CA LEU A 15 7.80 -0.70 0.49
C LEU A 15 7.01 -1.77 -0.28
N GLU A 16 7.67 -2.60 -1.09
CA GLU A 16 7.04 -3.74 -1.77
C GLU A 16 6.44 -4.72 -0.77
N ILE A 17 7.22 -5.13 0.23
CA ILE A 17 6.74 -6.04 1.30
C ILE A 17 5.57 -5.42 2.06
N PHE A 18 5.64 -4.11 2.34
CA PHE A 18 4.55 -3.39 3.00
C PHE A 18 3.28 -3.40 2.15
N ASN A 19 3.38 -3.09 0.85
CA ASN A 19 2.26 -3.06 -0.07
C ASN A 19 1.59 -4.43 -0.19
N ASP A 20 2.38 -5.50 -0.32
CA ASP A 20 1.87 -6.87 -0.39
C ASP A 20 1.11 -7.25 0.89
N LYS A 21 1.71 -6.98 2.06
CA LYS A 21 1.08 -7.26 3.36
C LYS A 21 -0.20 -6.45 3.56
N LEU A 22 -0.18 -5.18 3.18
CA LEU A 22 -1.33 -4.30 3.29
C LEU A 22 -2.48 -4.81 2.42
N LYS A 23 -2.20 -5.19 1.18
CA LYS A 23 -3.19 -5.76 0.25
C LYS A 23 -3.83 -7.02 0.82
N VAL A 24 -3.02 -7.98 1.27
CA VAL A 24 -3.52 -9.23 1.87
C VAL A 24 -4.36 -8.96 3.11
N SER A 25 -3.90 -8.07 3.98
CA SER A 25 -4.63 -7.73 5.23
C SER A 25 -5.96 -7.06 4.93
N PHE A 26 -5.98 -6.17 3.94
CA PHE A 26 -7.20 -5.48 3.53
C PHE A 26 -8.20 -6.43 2.86
N ASP A 27 -7.74 -7.31 1.97
CA ASP A 27 -8.58 -8.35 1.35
C ASP A 27 -9.22 -9.25 2.41
N GLN A 28 -8.48 -9.63 3.46
CA GLN A 28 -9.03 -10.41 4.57
C GLN A 28 -10.09 -9.62 5.33
N LEU A 29 -9.82 -8.35 5.64
CA LEU A 29 -10.75 -7.48 6.35
C LEU A 29 -12.06 -7.29 5.56
N THR A 30 -11.97 -7.09 4.25
CA THR A 30 -13.14 -6.98 3.36
C THR A 30 -13.96 -8.26 3.35
N ARG A 31 -13.33 -9.45 3.29
CA ARG A 31 -14.05 -10.73 3.37
C ARG A 31 -14.80 -10.90 4.70
N TYR A 32 -14.17 -10.52 5.82
CA TYR A 32 -14.85 -10.56 7.12
C TYR A 32 -16.01 -9.58 7.18
N HIS A 33 -15.82 -8.37 6.66
CA HIS A 33 -16.88 -7.39 6.55
C HIS A 33 -18.07 -7.93 5.72
N GLU A 34 -17.82 -8.46 4.52
CA GLU A 34 -18.86 -9.05 3.64
C GLU A 34 -19.57 -10.24 4.28
N THR A 35 -18.87 -11.03 5.10
CA THR A 35 -19.44 -12.17 5.80
C THR A 35 -20.39 -11.72 6.92
N VAL A 36 -20.02 -10.67 7.66
CA VAL A 36 -20.77 -10.19 8.84
C VAL A 36 -21.90 -9.24 8.45
N HIS A 37 -21.70 -8.40 7.43
CA HIS A 37 -22.61 -7.33 7.02
C HIS A 37 -24.07 -7.79 6.81
N PRO A 38 -24.38 -8.93 6.17
CA PRO A 38 -25.77 -9.38 5.99
C PRO A 38 -26.50 -9.68 7.30
N TRP A 39 -25.77 -10.12 8.32
CA TRP A 39 -26.31 -10.54 9.62
C TRP A 39 -26.31 -9.40 10.64
N TRP A 40 -25.57 -8.32 10.37
CA TRP A 40 -25.45 -7.17 11.25
C TRP A 40 -26.55 -6.15 10.93
N GLN A 41 -27.55 -6.04 11.81
CA GLN A 41 -28.76 -5.22 11.58
C GLN A 41 -29.04 -4.22 12.73
N ASP A 42 -28.08 -4.01 13.61
CA ASP A 42 -28.24 -3.06 14.73
C ASP A 42 -27.87 -1.62 14.33
N SER A 43 -28.06 -0.68 15.26
CA SER A 43 -27.73 0.73 15.08
C SER A 43 -26.22 0.99 14.96
N MET A 44 -25.37 0.10 15.51
CA MET A 44 -23.92 0.23 15.48
C MET A 44 -23.35 0.00 14.07
N ARG A 45 -24.05 -0.80 13.26
CA ARG A 45 -23.72 -0.99 11.84
C ARG A 45 -23.63 0.34 11.08
N ASN A 46 -24.56 1.26 11.28
CA ASN A 46 -24.56 2.54 10.57
C ASN A 46 -23.32 3.38 10.91
N GLU A 47 -22.92 3.41 12.17
CA GLU A 47 -21.70 4.11 12.60
C GLU A 47 -20.43 3.45 12.04
N TYR A 48 -20.44 2.12 11.96
CA TYR A 48 -19.37 1.36 11.31
C TYR A 48 -19.28 1.67 9.82
N GLU A 49 -20.39 1.64 9.08
CA GLU A 49 -20.45 1.92 7.62
C GLU A 49 -19.89 3.30 7.27
N ILE A 50 -20.22 4.31 8.08
CA ILE A 50 -19.71 5.68 7.92
C ILE A 50 -18.17 5.71 7.95
N ARG A 51 -17.54 4.83 8.72
CA ARG A 51 -16.07 4.73 8.83
C ARG A 51 -15.46 3.76 7.83
N TRP A 52 -16.19 2.69 7.51
CA TRP A 52 -15.76 1.64 6.60
C TRP A 52 -15.61 2.14 5.17
N LYS A 53 -16.63 2.83 4.65
CA LYS A 53 -16.64 3.26 3.25
C LYS A 53 -15.47 4.19 2.87
N PRO A 54 -15.13 5.24 3.66
CA PRO A 54 -13.96 6.06 3.39
C PRO A 54 -12.63 5.29 3.49
N LEU A 55 -12.55 4.29 4.38
CA LEU A 55 -11.38 3.44 4.50
C LEU A 55 -11.24 2.56 3.25
N GLU A 56 -12.33 1.94 2.81
CA GLU A 56 -12.35 1.09 1.63
C GLU A 56 -11.97 1.84 0.36
N ASP A 57 -12.54 3.03 0.14
CA ASP A 57 -12.24 3.84 -1.03
C ASP A 57 -10.76 4.24 -1.06
N LYS A 58 -10.21 4.69 0.08
CA LYS A 58 -8.79 5.03 0.20
C LYS A 58 -7.88 3.83 -0.01
N MET A 59 -8.24 2.68 0.51
CA MET A 59 -7.45 1.46 0.38
C MET A 59 -7.45 0.94 -1.05
N LYS A 60 -8.61 0.97 -1.73
CA LYS A 60 -8.69 0.63 -3.16
C LYS A 60 -7.83 1.58 -3.99
N GLN A 61 -7.94 2.89 -3.76
CA GLN A 61 -7.10 3.88 -4.44
C GLN A 61 -5.60 3.64 -4.21
N TYR A 62 -5.21 3.35 -2.97
CA TYR A 62 -3.81 3.09 -2.63
C TYR A 62 -3.28 1.84 -3.36
N VAL A 63 -4.04 0.75 -3.35
CA VAL A 63 -3.64 -0.52 -3.99
C VAL A 63 -3.60 -0.41 -5.51
N THR A 64 -4.51 0.34 -6.14
CA THR A 64 -4.54 0.45 -7.61
C THR A 64 -3.52 1.44 -8.15
N THR A 65 -3.30 2.55 -7.44
CA THR A 65 -2.66 3.73 -8.02
C THR A 65 -1.43 4.13 -7.21
N ASP A 66 -1.61 4.44 -5.93
CA ASP A 66 -0.57 5.15 -5.17
C ASP A 66 0.63 4.25 -4.83
N GLY A 67 0.38 2.99 -4.42
CA GLY A 67 1.43 2.04 -4.07
C GLY A 67 2.38 1.73 -5.23
N ASN A 68 1.84 1.62 -6.45
CA ASN A 68 2.62 1.41 -7.68
C ASN A 68 3.40 2.68 -8.04
N ASN A 69 2.75 3.85 -8.01
CA ASN A 69 3.39 5.13 -8.31
C ASN A 69 4.58 5.43 -7.39
N TYR A 70 4.45 5.17 -6.08
CA TYR A 70 5.56 5.37 -5.14
C TYR A 70 6.74 4.43 -5.42
N SER A 71 6.45 3.19 -5.79
CA SER A 71 7.47 2.20 -6.16
C SER A 71 8.21 2.62 -7.45
N ASP A 72 7.49 3.11 -8.45
CA ASP A 72 8.06 3.59 -9.72
C ASP A 72 8.96 4.82 -9.53
N ILE A 73 8.53 5.79 -8.72
CA ILE A 73 9.33 6.99 -8.42
C ILE A 73 10.64 6.59 -7.70
N LEU A 74 10.57 5.65 -6.75
CA LEU A 74 11.74 5.16 -6.04
C LEU A 74 12.70 4.42 -6.97
N LEU A 75 12.16 3.55 -7.83
CA LEU A 75 12.95 2.79 -8.80
C LEU A 75 13.65 3.72 -9.80
N HIS A 76 12.96 4.78 -10.25
CA HIS A 76 13.55 5.82 -11.08
C HIS A 76 14.71 6.53 -10.37
N LYS A 77 14.53 6.93 -9.10
CA LYS A 77 15.59 7.57 -8.30
C LYS A 77 16.79 6.66 -8.05
N ILE A 78 16.56 5.38 -7.74
CA ILE A 78 17.63 4.38 -7.57
C ILE A 78 18.45 4.26 -8.86
N ASN A 79 17.78 4.17 -10.01
CA ASN A 79 18.46 4.06 -11.31
C ASN A 79 19.29 5.31 -11.65
N LEU A 80 18.81 6.51 -11.31
CA LEU A 80 19.59 7.74 -11.49
C LEU A 80 20.85 7.76 -10.61
N ILE A 81 20.72 7.37 -9.35
CA ILE A 81 21.86 7.32 -8.42
C ILE A 81 22.86 6.25 -8.85
N LYS A 82 22.38 5.07 -9.28
CA LYS A 82 23.22 4.01 -9.82
C LYS A 82 24.04 4.48 -11.02
N ARG A 83 23.40 5.18 -11.97
CA ARG A 83 24.09 5.77 -13.13
C ARG A 83 25.11 6.83 -12.73
N TYR A 84 24.78 7.66 -11.74
CA TYR A 84 25.70 8.67 -11.22
C TYR A 84 26.93 8.06 -10.54
N LEU A 85 26.77 6.93 -9.84
CA LEU A 85 27.85 6.27 -9.11
C LEU A 85 28.78 5.41 -9.97
N HIS A 86 28.23 4.73 -10.98
CA HIS A 86 28.99 3.74 -11.76
C HIS A 86 29.33 4.16 -13.19
N GLY A 87 28.86 5.32 -13.65
CA GLY A 87 28.99 5.69 -15.07
C GLY A 87 28.16 4.77 -15.97
N TRP A 88 28.21 5.02 -17.28
CA TRP A 88 27.47 4.27 -18.30
C TRP A 88 27.89 2.80 -18.38
#